data_AF-A0A8B9KK58-F1
#
_entry.id   AF-A0A8B9KK58-F1
#
_cell.length_a   1.000
_cell.length_b   1.000
_cell.length_c   1.000
_cell.angle_alpha   90.00
_cell.angle_beta   90.00
_cell.angle_gamma   90.00
#
_symmetry.space_group_name_H-M   'P 1'
#
loop_
_entity.id
_entity.type
_entity.pdbx_description
1 polymer ?
#
loop_
_entity_poly.entity_id
_entity_poly.type
_entity_poly.pdbx_seq_one_letter_code
_entity_poly.pdbx_strand_id
1 'polypeptide(L)'
;MMEEKEIKEKLEKEMKNSLRKIEGTVQEHEGEIKELNNRTTELERRMKEERDEEKKRELERELERKLERRTEMEDKLKRLKREMEEKHRQEMEEIRKMYKGEVRIKEMGNQKNFVFEKEYQGKEEYRGVLKKWLFTKQDQGVKSEEELSGDSKSKPSYTDAAELLSADTKLFIPEETEVTSGDGTTTCYRFQCPHAGLFQCKITSLVFEMKEKGEVLYRIVSWDARLLDGLGQMQPAGPLYDIDCKGLISHLYLPHCEILSDESQQSVAHFTAGNVEIIPPLRVTTTHVIIRIQALSLFGLLRNLFSANPISGQVLLFHKKLSVRQRMSKLNIHLLPMNVPVEEVMKKHPSSKYIDTSSKCQLTPGRKYRPSCDPYISQPEDETFECDYGPNYHPTFEVFIDIDAEDAKIGLLDEDEQEVWKPRLVFLTDISTQEVKLQTEAEWAAFVDDHREQLIQRVSSVMEILDCLEKQKMISKEMYDNIKVTKPPQEQMRMLYNVLHSGGRAVKVEFYKILKKKQQLLVDELEAGPSQA
;
A
#
# COMPACT_ATOMS: atom_id res chain seq x y z
N MET A 1 25.00 41.91 15.20
CA MET A 1 25.26 41.05 14.02
C MET A 1 26.69 40.51 13.93
N MET A 2 27.76 41.32 14.00
CA MET A 2 29.13 40.78 13.87
C MET A 2 29.57 39.98 15.12
N GLU A 3 29.33 40.49 16.33
CA GLU A 3 29.65 39.80 17.60
C GLU A 3 28.83 38.52 17.83
N GLU A 4 27.57 38.52 17.41
CA GLU A 4 26.65 37.39 17.55
C GLU A 4 27.05 36.20 16.66
N LYS A 5 27.55 36.50 15.46
CA LYS A 5 28.09 35.49 14.55
C LYS A 5 29.39 34.87 15.09
N GLU A 6 30.27 35.68 15.68
CA GLU A 6 31.51 35.19 16.30
C GLU A 6 31.24 34.30 17.53
N ILE A 7 30.24 34.66 18.35
CA ILE A 7 29.83 33.84 19.50
C ILE A 7 29.24 32.50 19.01
N LYS A 8 28.39 32.52 17.98
CA LYS A 8 27.82 31.30 17.38
C LYS A 8 28.90 30.38 16.81
N GLU A 9 29.85 30.92 16.05
CA GLU A 9 30.97 30.15 15.49
C GLU A 9 31.87 29.56 16.59
N LYS A 10 32.11 30.29 17.68
CA LYS A 10 32.88 29.78 18.82
C LYS A 10 32.16 28.65 19.53
N LEU A 11 30.85 28.78 19.75
CA LEU A 11 30.02 27.75 20.38
C LEU A 11 29.95 26.47 19.53
N GLU A 12 29.76 26.62 18.21
CA GLU A 12 29.75 25.49 17.26
C GLU A 12 31.10 24.75 17.24
N LYS A 13 32.21 25.48 17.33
CA LYS A 13 33.56 24.90 17.36
C LYS A 13 33.83 24.14 18.66
N GLU A 14 33.44 24.70 19.81
CA GLU A 14 33.57 24.02 21.10
C GLU A 14 32.71 22.75 21.16
N MET A 15 31.49 22.82 20.61
CA MET A 15 30.59 21.67 20.48
C MET A 15 31.19 20.56 19.59
N LYS A 16 31.68 20.91 18.38
CA LYS A 16 32.34 19.95 17.48
C LYS A 16 33.57 19.28 18.12
N ASN A 17 34.32 20.01 18.94
CA ASN A 17 35.47 19.45 19.67
C ASN A 17 35.06 18.50 20.80
N SER A 18 34.03 18.85 21.56
CA SER A 18 33.50 18.02 22.64
C SER A 18 32.96 16.69 22.10
N LEU A 19 32.21 16.73 20.98
CA LEU A 19 31.69 15.53 20.32
C LEU A 19 32.79 14.60 19.84
N ARG A 20 33.82 15.15 19.18
CA ARG A 20 34.96 14.37 18.70
C ARG A 20 35.68 13.63 19.84
N LYS A 21 35.76 14.24 21.02
CA LYS A 21 36.37 13.62 22.21
C LYS A 21 35.54 12.47 22.76
N ILE A 22 34.22 12.65 22.80
CA ILE A 22 33.28 11.60 23.26
C ILE A 22 33.26 10.45 22.26
N GLU A 23 33.20 10.74 20.96
CA GLU A 23 33.24 9.75 19.87
C GLU A 23 34.51 8.89 19.95
N GLY A 24 35.68 9.51 20.16
CA GLY A 24 36.93 8.76 20.34
C GLY A 24 36.91 7.81 21.54
N THR A 25 36.32 8.24 22.66
CA THR A 25 36.21 7.39 23.86
C THR A 25 35.26 6.21 23.63
N VAL A 26 34.17 6.43 22.90
CA VAL A 26 33.23 5.37 22.53
C VAL A 26 33.89 4.33 21.62
N GLN A 27 34.58 4.77 20.57
CA GLN A 27 35.27 3.88 19.63
C GLN A 27 36.29 2.99 20.33
N GLU A 28 37.00 3.54 21.34
CA GLU A 28 37.92 2.78 22.19
C GLU A 28 37.19 1.66 22.95
N HIS A 29 36.09 1.99 23.63
CA HIS A 29 35.32 1.00 24.40
C HIS A 29 34.66 -0.07 23.51
N GLU A 30 34.21 0.30 22.31
CA GLU A 30 33.70 -0.66 21.32
C GLU A 30 34.78 -1.62 20.82
N GLY A 31 36.00 -1.11 20.60
CA GLY A 31 37.17 -1.92 20.27
C GLY A 31 37.51 -2.94 21.35
N GLU A 32 37.51 -2.52 22.62
CA GLU A 32 37.74 -3.40 23.77
C GLU A 32 36.67 -4.49 23.89
N ILE A 33 35.39 -4.15 23.71
CA ILE A 33 34.28 -5.12 23.72
C ILE A 33 34.46 -6.16 22.62
N LYS A 34 34.85 -5.74 21.42
CA LYS A 34 35.12 -6.66 20.29
C LYS A 34 36.27 -7.61 20.61
N GLU A 35 37.35 -7.13 21.20
CA GLU A 35 38.47 -7.97 21.61
C GLU A 35 38.07 -8.97 22.70
N LEU A 36 37.28 -8.53 23.69
CA LEU A 36 36.75 -9.40 24.74
C LEU A 36 35.85 -10.50 24.16
N ASN A 37 35.02 -10.21 23.16
CA ASN A 37 34.18 -11.20 22.50
C ASN A 37 35.02 -12.27 21.80
N ASN A 38 36.03 -11.88 21.02
CA ASN A 38 36.91 -12.85 20.35
C ASN A 38 37.65 -13.76 21.36
N ARG A 39 38.12 -13.20 22.47
CA ARG A 39 38.79 -13.96 23.54
C ARG A 39 37.81 -14.87 24.29
N THR A 40 36.54 -14.48 24.40
CA THR A 40 35.47 -15.28 25.02
C THR A 40 35.17 -16.51 24.17
N THR A 41 34.97 -16.32 22.86
CA THR A 41 34.75 -17.43 21.91
C THR A 41 35.91 -18.42 21.87
N GLU A 42 37.17 -17.94 21.94
CA GLU A 42 38.34 -18.82 21.98
C GLU A 42 38.43 -19.61 23.30
N LEU A 43 38.03 -19.02 24.43
CA LEU A 43 37.98 -19.74 25.71
C LEU A 43 36.88 -20.81 25.70
N GLU A 44 35.69 -20.50 25.18
CA GLU A 44 34.59 -21.47 25.03
C GLU A 44 35.01 -22.67 24.17
N ARG A 45 35.73 -22.42 23.07
CA ARG A 45 36.31 -23.48 22.22
C ARG A 45 37.29 -24.35 22.99
N ARG A 46 38.23 -23.74 23.73
CA ARG A 46 39.21 -24.47 24.56
C ARG A 46 38.53 -25.30 25.66
N MET A 47 37.45 -24.80 26.25
CA MET A 47 36.67 -25.58 27.23
C MET A 47 35.95 -26.79 26.62
N LYS A 48 35.48 -26.69 25.36
CA LYS A 48 34.84 -27.81 24.64
C LYS A 48 35.84 -28.94 24.34
N GLU A 49 37.12 -28.62 24.16
CA GLU A 49 38.19 -29.56 23.80
C GLU A 49 38.97 -30.12 25.00
N GLU A 50 38.95 -29.44 26.16
CA GLU A 50 39.70 -29.84 27.35
C GLU A 50 39.06 -31.04 28.06
N ARG A 51 39.87 -32.07 28.33
CA ARG A 51 39.46 -33.33 28.96
C ARG A 51 39.88 -33.44 30.42
N ASP A 52 40.79 -32.59 30.86
CA ASP A 52 41.20 -32.49 32.26
C ASP A 52 40.21 -31.61 33.04
N GLU A 53 39.50 -32.21 33.99
CA GLU A 53 38.47 -31.54 34.78
C GLU A 53 39.01 -30.41 35.67
N GLU A 54 40.27 -30.47 36.10
CA GLU A 54 40.87 -29.40 36.91
C GLU A 54 41.18 -28.17 36.03
N LYS A 55 41.71 -28.41 34.82
CA LYS A 55 41.94 -27.34 33.83
C LYS A 55 40.66 -26.74 33.29
N LYS A 56 39.62 -27.56 33.11
CA LYS A 56 38.30 -27.09 32.70
C LYS A 56 37.70 -26.13 33.73
N ARG A 57 37.80 -26.45 35.02
CA ARG A 57 37.40 -25.53 36.10
C ARG A 57 38.22 -24.24 36.14
N GLU A 58 39.51 -24.29 35.77
CA GLU A 58 40.34 -23.09 35.68
C GLU A 58 39.91 -22.19 34.51
N LEU A 59 39.61 -22.78 33.34
CA LEU A 59 39.08 -22.07 32.18
C LEU A 59 37.68 -21.49 32.42
N GLU A 60 36.80 -22.19 33.13
CA GLU A 60 35.47 -21.69 33.52
C GLU A 60 35.58 -20.43 34.38
N ARG A 61 36.48 -20.42 35.37
CA ARG A 61 36.74 -19.22 36.19
C ARG A 61 37.32 -18.06 35.38
N GLU A 62 38.14 -18.34 34.35
CA GLU A 62 38.65 -17.28 33.47
C GLU A 62 37.56 -16.71 32.56
N LEU A 63 36.68 -17.58 32.03
CA LEU A 63 35.54 -17.19 31.20
C LEU A 63 34.58 -16.30 31.98
N GLU A 64 34.23 -16.68 33.22
CA GLU A 64 33.35 -15.90 34.09
C GLU A 64 33.89 -14.50 34.36
N ARG A 65 35.20 -14.36 34.68
CA ARG A 65 35.85 -13.05 34.85
C ARG A 65 35.81 -12.19 33.58
N LYS A 66 35.92 -12.79 32.40
CA LYS A 66 35.86 -12.05 31.13
C LYS A 66 34.43 -11.62 30.78
N LEU A 67 33.44 -12.45 31.08
CA LEU A 67 32.03 -12.11 30.93
C LEU A 67 31.64 -10.96 31.87
N GLU A 68 32.11 -10.96 33.12
CA GLU A 68 31.87 -9.87 34.07
C GLU A 68 32.52 -8.55 33.64
N ARG A 69 33.75 -8.60 33.10
CA ARG A 69 34.38 -7.40 32.51
C ARG A 69 33.61 -6.88 31.29
N ARG A 70 33.05 -7.77 30.47
CA ARG A 70 32.24 -7.38 29.30
C ARG A 70 30.98 -6.65 29.75
N THR A 71 30.25 -7.19 30.72
CA THR A 71 29.01 -6.55 31.22
C THR A 71 29.31 -5.19 31.84
N GLU A 72 30.42 -5.05 32.59
CA GLU A 72 30.84 -3.77 33.15
C GLU A 72 31.10 -2.71 32.05
N MET A 73 31.75 -3.11 30.96
CA MET A 73 32.06 -2.23 29.83
C MET A 73 30.82 -1.84 29.01
N GLU A 74 29.90 -2.78 28.80
CA GLU A 74 28.61 -2.50 28.16
C GLU A 74 27.78 -1.50 28.98
N ASP A 75 27.80 -1.63 30.30
CA ASP A 75 27.14 -0.68 31.21
C ASP A 75 27.79 0.71 31.19
N LYS A 76 29.13 0.79 31.11
CA LYS A 76 29.85 2.06 30.91
C LYS A 76 29.47 2.73 29.59
N LEU A 77 29.40 1.96 28.50
CA LEU A 77 28.98 2.45 27.19
C LEU A 77 27.54 2.99 27.23
N LYS A 78 26.64 2.27 27.90
CA LYS A 78 25.23 2.67 28.08
C LYS A 78 25.08 3.97 28.89
N ARG A 79 25.91 4.16 29.93
CA ARG A 79 25.95 5.41 30.71
C ARG A 79 26.45 6.58 29.86
N LEU A 80 27.57 6.40 29.15
CA LEU A 80 28.13 7.43 28.27
C LEU A 80 27.14 7.85 27.17
N LYS A 81 26.41 6.89 26.59
CA LYS A 81 25.36 7.17 25.59
C LYS A 81 24.23 8.04 26.15
N ARG A 82 23.72 7.72 27.35
CA ARG A 82 22.68 8.50 28.02
C ARG A 82 23.15 9.92 28.36
N GLU A 83 24.38 10.07 28.83
CA GLU A 83 24.96 11.38 29.11
C GLU A 83 25.07 12.24 27.85
N MET A 84 25.42 11.64 26.70
CA MET A 84 25.46 12.34 25.42
C MET A 84 24.06 12.80 24.97
N GLU A 85 23.08 11.90 25.03
CA GLU A 85 21.67 12.21 24.67
C GLU A 85 21.09 13.32 25.55
N GLU A 86 21.40 13.31 26.84
CA GLU A 86 20.91 14.31 27.79
C GLU A 86 21.58 15.68 27.59
N LYS A 87 22.90 15.72 27.35
CA LYS A 87 23.58 16.98 26.97
C LYS A 87 22.99 17.58 25.70
N HIS A 88 22.72 16.74 24.70
CA HIS A 88 22.07 17.18 23.47
C HIS A 88 20.67 17.75 23.72
N ARG A 89 19.87 17.09 24.58
CA ARG A 89 18.53 17.55 24.97
C ARG A 89 18.59 18.93 25.62
N GLN A 90 19.51 19.12 26.57
CA GLN A 90 19.69 20.39 27.30
C GLN A 90 20.10 21.53 26.36
N GLU A 91 21.06 21.29 25.47
CA GLU A 91 21.52 22.28 24.49
C GLU A 91 20.40 22.66 23.48
N MET A 92 19.62 21.68 23.01
CA MET A 92 18.46 21.95 22.14
C MET A 92 17.38 22.77 22.84
N GLU A 93 17.24 22.62 24.15
CA GLU A 93 16.31 23.40 24.96
C GLU A 93 16.81 24.83 25.20
N GLU A 94 18.12 25.04 25.40
CA GLU A 94 18.73 26.36 25.46
C GLU A 94 18.57 27.12 24.14
N ILE A 95 18.83 26.46 23.01
CA ILE A 95 18.59 27.02 21.67
C ILE A 95 17.10 27.40 21.50
N ARG A 96 16.17 26.51 21.89
CA ARG A 96 14.73 26.80 21.83
C ARG A 96 14.34 28.02 22.69
N LYS A 97 14.96 28.19 23.86
CA LYS A 97 14.72 29.33 24.76
C LYS A 97 15.24 30.64 24.16
N MET A 98 16.42 30.62 23.53
CA MET A 98 17.01 31.77 22.84
C MET A 98 16.10 32.31 21.73
N TYR A 99 15.64 31.43 20.83
CA TYR A 99 14.77 31.82 19.72
C TYR A 99 13.35 32.23 20.17
N LYS A 100 12.79 31.64 21.23
CA LYS A 100 11.53 32.13 21.83
C LYS A 100 11.67 33.53 22.42
N GLY A 101 12.84 33.87 22.97
CA GLY A 101 13.16 35.21 23.45
C GLY A 101 13.22 36.23 22.31
N GLU A 102 13.88 35.89 21.20
CA GLU A 102 13.94 36.73 20.01
C GLU A 102 12.57 36.96 19.35
N VAL A 103 11.71 35.94 19.29
CA VAL A 103 10.34 36.09 18.77
C VAL A 103 9.55 37.08 19.62
N ARG A 104 9.64 37.02 20.96
CA ARG A 104 9.02 38.02 21.85
C ARG A 104 9.56 39.44 21.66
N ILE A 105 10.86 39.59 21.43
CA ILE A 105 11.49 40.90 21.16
C ILE A 105 11.04 41.44 19.79
N LYS A 106 10.92 40.58 18.77
CA LYS A 106 10.44 40.91 17.41
C LYS A 106 8.93 41.21 17.37
N GLU A 107 8.12 40.54 18.17
CA GLU A 107 6.67 40.82 18.29
C GLU A 107 6.38 42.19 18.94
N MET A 108 7.22 42.65 19.87
CA MET A 108 7.13 44.01 20.43
C MET A 108 7.61 45.10 19.46
N GLY A 109 8.48 44.76 18.51
CA GLY A 109 9.02 45.67 17.49
C GLY A 109 8.38 45.41 16.13
N ASN A 110 7.10 45.72 15.97
CA ASN A 110 6.35 45.33 14.78
C ASN A 110 6.83 46.10 13.52
N GLN A 111 7.64 45.44 12.70
CA GLN A 111 7.76 45.74 11.27
C GLN A 111 7.79 44.43 10.49
N LYS A 112 6.68 44.13 9.82
CA LYS A 112 6.51 43.00 8.91
C LYS A 112 7.60 43.05 7.84
N ASN A 113 8.42 42.01 7.76
CA ASN A 113 9.01 41.52 6.52
C ASN A 113 9.44 40.06 6.62
N PHE A 114 9.10 39.33 5.56
CA PHE A 114 9.52 37.97 5.20
C PHE A 114 11.01 37.74 5.41
N VAL A 115 11.40 36.81 6.29
CA VAL A 115 12.59 35.93 6.12
C VAL A 115 12.40 34.72 7.04
N PHE A 116 12.19 33.52 6.51
CA PHE A 116 12.53 32.27 7.21
C PHE A 116 12.62 31.11 6.21
N GLU A 117 13.79 30.91 5.60
CA GLU A 117 14.11 29.63 4.95
C GLU A 117 15.61 29.36 4.67
N LYS A 118 16.56 30.10 5.26
CA LYS A 118 17.99 29.97 4.89
C LYS A 118 18.99 29.57 5.98
N GLU A 119 18.59 29.01 7.11
CA GLU A 119 19.55 28.37 8.04
C GLU A 119 19.06 27.01 8.55
N TYR A 120 18.92 26.05 7.63
CA TYR A 120 18.66 24.64 7.94
C TYR A 120 19.85 23.70 7.64
N GLN A 121 21.02 24.22 7.24
CA GLN A 121 22.17 23.38 6.82
C GLN A 121 23.05 22.85 7.96
N GLY A 122 23.10 23.51 9.13
CA GLY A 122 23.89 23.04 10.28
C GLY A 122 23.32 21.80 10.99
N LYS A 123 22.05 21.45 10.73
CA LYS A 123 21.36 20.32 11.39
C LYS A 123 21.55 18.97 10.68
N GLU A 124 21.77 18.97 9.37
CA GLU A 124 22.00 17.73 8.58
C GLU A 124 23.34 17.08 8.94
N GLU A 125 24.39 17.89 9.18
CA GLU A 125 25.70 17.38 9.61
C GLU A 125 25.62 16.70 10.99
N TYR A 126 24.85 17.28 11.92
CA TYR A 126 24.68 16.77 13.28
C TYR A 126 23.76 15.53 13.35
N ARG A 127 22.68 15.54 12.58
CA ARG A 127 21.75 14.39 12.43
C ARG A 127 22.44 13.24 11.67
N GLY A 128 23.34 13.55 10.75
CA GLY A 128 24.18 12.59 10.02
C GLY A 128 25.18 11.87 10.92
N VAL A 129 25.86 12.58 11.84
CA VAL A 129 26.76 11.95 12.82
C VAL A 129 26.00 11.06 13.81
N LEU A 130 24.85 11.52 14.32
CA LEU A 130 23.99 10.73 15.21
C LEU A 130 23.39 9.49 14.51
N LYS A 131 22.96 9.62 13.25
CA LYS A 131 22.49 8.49 12.42
C LYS A 131 23.61 7.51 12.10
N LYS A 132 24.80 7.99 11.74
CA LYS A 132 25.98 7.13 11.45
C LYS A 132 26.42 6.34 12.68
N TRP A 133 26.29 6.93 13.87
CA TRP A 133 26.63 6.30 15.15
C TRP A 133 25.56 5.31 15.66
N LEU A 134 24.27 5.57 15.42
CA LEU A 134 23.19 4.62 15.74
C LEU A 134 23.24 3.34 14.89
N PHE A 135 23.85 3.39 13.70
CA PHE A 135 23.95 2.27 12.76
C PHE A 135 25.16 1.34 12.97
N THR A 136 26.15 1.69 13.80
CA THR A 136 27.43 0.96 13.84
C THR A 136 27.44 -0.32 14.71
N LYS A 137 26.28 -0.85 15.10
CA LYS A 137 26.18 -2.13 15.84
C LYS A 137 25.58 -3.30 15.07
N GLN A 138 25.19 -3.15 13.81
CA GLN A 138 24.53 -4.24 13.07
C GLN A 138 25.43 -4.99 12.09
N ASP A 139 26.71 -4.63 12.01
CA ASP A 139 27.69 -5.31 11.15
C ASP A 139 28.91 -5.72 11.96
N GLN A 140 28.77 -6.76 12.81
CA GLN A 140 29.80 -7.78 13.03
C GLN A 140 29.38 -8.84 14.06
N GLY A 141 29.06 -10.03 13.53
CA GLY A 141 29.33 -11.32 14.16
C GLY A 141 28.11 -12.02 14.73
N VAL A 142 27.98 -13.35 14.72
CA VAL A 142 28.77 -14.47 14.21
C VAL A 142 27.78 -15.65 14.19
N LYS A 143 27.84 -16.51 13.18
CA LYS A 143 27.13 -17.80 13.15
C LYS A 143 27.59 -18.71 14.30
N SER A 144 26.67 -19.37 15.00
CA SER A 144 26.94 -20.57 15.79
C SER A 144 26.06 -21.73 15.31
N GLU A 145 26.73 -22.80 14.86
CA GLU A 145 26.16 -24.10 14.51
C GLU A 145 26.06 -25.04 15.75
N GLU A 146 25.20 -26.05 15.58
CA GLU A 146 25.01 -27.29 16.36
C GLU A 146 24.01 -27.29 17.52
N GLU A 147 22.79 -27.74 17.22
CA GLU A 147 22.29 -28.95 17.88
C GLU A 147 21.83 -29.98 16.81
N LEU A 148 22.50 -31.14 16.80
CA LEU A 148 22.05 -32.37 16.15
C LEU A 148 21.86 -33.44 17.24
N SER A 149 20.60 -33.78 17.49
CA SER A 149 20.10 -35.17 17.62
C SER A 149 18.57 -35.04 17.66
N GLY A 150 17.74 -35.65 16.82
CA GLY A 150 17.90 -36.71 15.85
C GLY A 150 16.57 -37.47 15.89
N ASP A 151 15.69 -37.26 14.91
CA ASP A 151 14.97 -38.38 14.33
C ASP A 151 14.42 -38.03 12.93
N SER A 152 14.49 -39.05 12.10
CA SER A 152 14.24 -39.11 10.68
C SER A 152 12.78 -38.83 10.29
N LYS A 153 12.56 -37.83 9.44
CA LYS A 153 11.51 -37.79 8.40
C LYS A 153 11.82 -36.67 7.40
N SER A 154 11.76 -37.04 6.12
CA SER A 154 12.00 -36.24 4.90
C SER A 154 11.72 -34.74 5.01
N LYS A 155 12.71 -33.91 4.64
CA LYS A 155 12.54 -32.47 4.34
C LYS A 155 11.55 -32.29 3.19
N PRO A 156 10.54 -31.41 3.28
CA PRO A 156 9.78 -31.02 2.10
C PRO A 156 10.57 -30.00 1.27
N SER A 157 10.55 -30.24 -0.04
CA SER A 157 11.02 -29.36 -1.11
C SER A 157 10.39 -27.97 -1.01
N TYR A 158 11.20 -26.93 -1.26
CA TYR A 158 10.76 -25.57 -1.51
C TYR A 158 9.98 -25.51 -2.84
N THR A 159 8.71 -25.90 -2.81
CA THR A 159 7.78 -25.71 -3.94
C THR A 159 6.31 -25.46 -3.58
N ASP A 160 5.90 -25.39 -2.30
CA ASP A 160 4.47 -25.21 -1.94
C ASP A 160 4.24 -24.10 -0.89
N ALA A 161 4.62 -22.86 -1.19
CA ALA A 161 4.35 -21.69 -0.32
C ALA A 161 3.26 -20.74 -0.87
N ALA A 162 2.44 -21.23 -1.81
CA ALA A 162 1.34 -20.48 -2.42
C ALA A 162 -0.08 -20.91 -1.95
N GLU A 163 -0.21 -21.94 -1.12
CA GLU A 163 -1.50 -22.37 -0.59
C GLU A 163 -1.38 -22.53 0.92
N LEU A 164 -2.17 -21.79 1.70
CA LEU A 164 -2.67 -22.15 3.05
C LEU A 164 -3.52 -21.02 3.69
N LEU A 165 -4.24 -20.24 2.88
CA LEU A 165 -5.66 -20.08 3.16
C LEU A 165 -6.27 -21.41 2.74
N SER A 166 -6.93 -22.15 3.64
CA SER A 166 -7.42 -23.50 3.31
C SER A 166 -8.26 -23.44 2.03
N ALA A 167 -8.31 -24.53 1.26
CA ALA A 167 -9.18 -24.66 0.09
C ALA A 167 -10.66 -24.32 0.37
N ASP A 168 -11.04 -24.24 1.65
CA ASP A 168 -12.36 -23.86 2.16
C ASP A 168 -12.58 -22.35 2.31
N THR A 169 -11.60 -21.50 2.03
CA THR A 169 -11.73 -20.03 2.12
C THR A 169 -12.61 -19.51 1.00
N LYS A 170 -13.76 -18.92 1.35
CA LYS A 170 -14.72 -18.43 0.37
C LYS A 170 -14.47 -16.96 0.05
N LEU A 171 -14.16 -16.66 -1.21
CA LEU A 171 -14.05 -15.28 -1.69
C LEU A 171 -15.43 -14.63 -1.79
N PHE A 172 -15.53 -13.37 -1.37
CA PHE A 172 -16.74 -12.57 -1.56
C PHE A 172 -16.43 -11.15 -2.04
N ILE A 173 -17.43 -10.52 -2.65
CA ILE A 173 -17.43 -9.10 -2.98
C ILE A 173 -18.42 -8.43 -2.02
N PRO A 174 -18.00 -7.47 -1.18
CA PRO A 174 -18.90 -6.79 -0.26
C PRO A 174 -19.88 -5.87 -1.02
N GLU A 175 -21.04 -5.62 -0.41
CA GLU A 175 -21.87 -4.48 -0.75
C GLU A 175 -21.19 -3.21 -0.22
N GLU A 176 -20.98 -2.22 -1.09
CA GLU A 176 -20.36 -0.94 -0.72
C GLU A 176 -21.43 0.14 -0.54
N THR A 177 -21.31 0.89 0.56
CA THR A 177 -22.17 2.05 0.84
C THR A 177 -21.32 3.21 1.33
N GLU A 178 -21.59 4.41 0.82
CA GLU A 178 -20.93 5.62 1.31
C GLU A 178 -21.61 6.10 2.58
N VAL A 179 -20.83 6.26 3.64
CA VAL A 179 -21.28 6.84 4.90
C VAL A 179 -20.61 8.20 5.03
N THR A 180 -21.42 9.26 5.05
CA THR A 180 -20.94 10.61 5.33
C THR A 180 -21.02 10.87 6.82
N SER A 181 -19.87 11.09 7.45
CA SER A 181 -19.74 11.52 8.84
C SER A 181 -19.03 12.87 8.89
N GLY A 182 -18.96 13.50 10.08
CA GLY A 182 -18.42 14.85 10.25
C GLY A 182 -16.94 15.02 9.87
N ASP A 183 -16.23 13.92 9.68
CA ASP A 183 -14.83 13.76 9.30
C ASP A 183 -14.63 13.40 7.81
N GLY A 184 -15.71 13.21 7.04
CA GLY A 184 -15.68 12.98 5.59
C GLY A 184 -16.56 11.82 5.13
N THR A 185 -16.43 11.47 3.85
CA THR A 185 -17.10 10.29 3.29
C THR A 185 -16.18 9.08 3.40
N THR A 186 -16.65 8.02 4.06
CA THR A 186 -15.97 6.72 4.17
C THR A 186 -16.80 5.64 3.50
N THR A 187 -16.15 4.64 2.90
CA THR A 187 -16.84 3.46 2.38
C THR A 187 -17.06 2.45 3.50
N CYS A 188 -18.31 2.04 3.68
CA CYS A 188 -18.71 0.92 4.51
C CYS A 188 -18.92 -0.32 3.63
N TYR A 189 -18.22 -1.39 3.99
CA TYR A 189 -18.31 -2.70 3.35
C TYR A 189 -19.22 -3.60 4.16
N ARG A 190 -20.18 -4.23 3.49
CA ARG A 190 -21.17 -5.11 4.10
C ARG A 190 -21.16 -6.48 3.44
N PHE A 191 -21.24 -7.53 4.25
CA PHE A 191 -21.38 -8.90 3.73
C PHE A 191 -22.31 -9.74 4.59
N GLN A 192 -23.27 -10.40 3.92
CA GLN A 192 -24.16 -11.38 4.53
C GLN A 192 -23.51 -12.75 4.49
N CYS A 193 -23.12 -13.26 5.65
CA CYS A 193 -22.51 -14.57 5.81
C CYS A 193 -23.61 -15.64 5.84
N PRO A 194 -23.71 -16.53 4.84
CA PRO A 194 -24.82 -17.47 4.73
C PRO A 194 -24.77 -18.60 5.77
N HIS A 195 -23.58 -18.93 6.28
CA HIS A 195 -23.30 -20.01 7.21
C HIS A 195 -21.94 -19.79 7.91
N ALA A 196 -21.60 -20.68 8.85
CA ALA A 196 -20.27 -20.71 9.48
C ALA A 196 -19.16 -21.03 8.46
N GLY A 197 -18.03 -20.33 8.51
CA GLY A 197 -16.92 -20.55 7.58
C GLY A 197 -15.93 -19.39 7.54
N LEU A 198 -14.88 -19.57 6.73
CA LEU A 198 -13.84 -18.59 6.50
C LEU A 198 -14.13 -17.81 5.22
N PHE A 199 -14.19 -16.48 5.31
CA PHE A 199 -14.58 -15.60 4.20
C PHE A 199 -13.52 -14.54 3.97
N GLN A 200 -13.09 -14.37 2.71
CA GLN A 200 -12.10 -13.37 2.31
C GLN A 200 -12.71 -12.33 1.36
N CYS A 201 -12.53 -11.06 1.72
CA CYS A 201 -12.93 -9.94 0.88
C CYS A 201 -12.00 -9.81 -0.33
N LYS A 202 -12.56 -9.75 -1.54
CA LYS A 202 -11.77 -9.53 -2.78
C LYS A 202 -11.15 -8.13 -2.90
N ILE A 203 -11.72 -7.13 -2.23
CA ILE A 203 -11.28 -5.72 -2.33
C ILE A 203 -10.17 -5.46 -1.31
N THR A 204 -10.44 -5.76 -0.04
CA THR A 204 -9.55 -5.38 1.07
C THR A 204 -8.64 -6.49 1.52
N SER A 205 -8.80 -7.70 0.98
CA SER A 205 -8.15 -8.94 1.44
C SER A 205 -8.39 -9.32 2.90
N LEU A 206 -9.24 -8.58 3.64
CA LEU A 206 -9.59 -8.92 5.02
C LEU A 206 -10.27 -10.29 5.05
N VAL A 207 -9.81 -11.16 5.95
CA VAL A 207 -10.40 -12.50 6.17
C VAL A 207 -10.92 -12.62 7.59
N PHE A 208 -12.10 -13.22 7.75
CA PHE A 208 -12.69 -13.48 9.06
C PHE A 208 -13.36 -14.86 9.11
N GLU A 209 -13.30 -15.50 10.28
CA GLU A 209 -13.94 -16.79 10.53
C GLU A 209 -15.25 -16.62 11.30
N MET A 210 -16.37 -16.80 10.60
CA MET A 210 -17.72 -16.79 11.18
C MET A 210 -18.07 -18.16 11.77
N LYS A 211 -18.63 -18.16 12.98
CA LYS A 211 -19.13 -19.39 13.62
C LYS A 211 -20.57 -19.73 13.28
N GLU A 212 -21.31 -18.78 12.71
CA GLU A 212 -22.72 -18.94 12.37
C GLU A 212 -23.13 -18.04 11.21
N LYS A 213 -24.39 -18.15 10.78
CA LYS A 213 -24.98 -17.20 9.83
C LYS A 213 -25.06 -15.81 10.48
N GLY A 214 -24.65 -14.77 9.76
CA GLY A 214 -24.60 -13.43 10.32
C GLY A 214 -24.33 -12.35 9.26
N GLU A 215 -24.11 -11.13 9.72
CA GLU A 215 -23.75 -9.98 8.90
C GLU A 215 -22.48 -9.35 9.43
N VAL A 216 -21.51 -9.08 8.55
CA VAL A 216 -20.29 -8.34 8.90
C VAL A 216 -20.34 -6.98 8.21
N LEU A 217 -20.06 -5.93 8.98
CA LEU A 217 -19.92 -4.56 8.54
C LEU A 217 -18.53 -4.09 8.91
N TYR A 218 -17.80 -3.49 7.98
CA TYR A 218 -16.55 -2.86 8.35
C TYR A 218 -16.21 -1.65 7.50
N ARG A 219 -15.35 -0.78 8.04
CA ARG A 219 -14.79 0.38 7.37
C ARG A 219 -13.28 0.39 7.51
N ILE A 220 -12.60 1.00 6.55
CA ILE A 220 -11.21 1.39 6.71
C ILE A 220 -11.20 2.83 7.22
N VAL A 221 -10.62 3.04 8.39
CA VAL A 221 -10.56 4.34 9.06
C VAL A 221 -9.12 4.82 9.16
N SER A 222 -8.94 6.12 9.43
CA SER A 222 -7.60 6.72 9.55
C SER A 222 -6.96 6.42 10.91
N TRP A 223 -5.65 6.24 10.90
CA TRP A 223 -4.82 6.31 12.10
C TRP A 223 -4.73 7.76 12.61
N ASP A 224 -5.69 8.17 13.43
CA ASP A 224 -5.66 9.48 14.11
C ASP A 224 -4.42 9.59 15.02
N ALA A 225 -3.77 10.76 15.04
CA ALA A 225 -2.65 11.06 15.93
C ALA A 225 -2.92 10.68 17.39
N ARG A 226 -4.17 10.84 17.86
CA ARG A 226 -4.58 10.45 19.22
C ARG A 226 -4.49 8.94 19.48
N LEU A 227 -4.72 8.12 18.44
CA LEU A 227 -4.57 6.67 18.53
C LEU A 227 -3.09 6.27 18.55
N LEU A 228 -2.23 7.08 17.93
CA LEU A 228 -0.78 6.85 17.84
C LEU A 228 -0.04 7.25 19.14
N ASP A 229 -0.52 8.25 19.87
CA ASP A 229 0.12 8.77 21.09
C ASP A 229 0.34 7.70 22.20
N GLY A 230 -0.42 6.60 22.17
CA GLY A 230 -0.31 5.48 23.11
C GLY A 230 0.58 4.31 22.66
N LEU A 231 1.11 4.33 21.44
CA LEU A 231 1.77 3.16 20.81
C LEU A 231 3.29 3.11 21.00
N GLY A 232 3.89 4.13 21.62
CA GLY A 232 5.31 4.15 21.97
C GLY A 232 6.23 4.02 20.75
N GLN A 233 6.98 2.91 20.67
CA GLN A 233 7.91 2.61 19.58
C GLN A 233 7.28 1.81 18.43
N MET A 234 5.94 1.71 18.38
CA MET A 234 5.23 1.00 17.31
C MET A 234 4.63 1.97 16.29
N GLN A 235 4.60 1.55 15.04
CA GLN A 235 4.00 2.26 13.90
C GLN A 235 2.96 1.38 13.20
N PRO A 236 1.99 1.99 12.49
CA PRO A 236 1.09 1.26 11.60
C PRO A 236 1.83 0.41 10.57
N ALA A 237 1.34 -0.81 10.37
CA ALA A 237 1.81 -1.77 9.35
C ALA A 237 0.70 -2.20 8.39
N GLY A 238 -0.46 -1.54 8.44
CA GLY A 238 -1.61 -1.81 7.60
C GLY A 238 -2.78 -0.85 7.82
N PRO A 239 -3.86 -1.00 7.03
CA PRO A 239 -5.11 -0.29 7.28
C PRO A 239 -5.67 -0.55 8.68
N LEU A 240 -6.38 0.44 9.24
CA LEU A 240 -7.12 0.30 10.48
C LEU A 240 -8.58 -0.06 10.14
N TYR A 241 -9.03 -1.22 10.61
CA TYR A 241 -10.37 -1.74 10.32
C TYR A 241 -11.30 -1.51 11.51
N ASP A 242 -12.40 -0.80 11.29
CA ASP A 242 -13.52 -0.71 12.22
C ASP A 242 -14.52 -1.81 11.86
N ILE A 243 -14.57 -2.87 12.68
CA ILE A 243 -15.35 -4.09 12.39
C ILE A 243 -16.50 -4.21 13.38
N ASP A 244 -17.70 -4.38 12.82
CA ASP A 244 -18.93 -4.71 13.52
C ASP A 244 -19.57 -5.96 12.91
N CYS A 245 -20.30 -6.73 13.71
CA CYS A 245 -20.89 -7.99 13.27
C CYS A 245 -22.16 -8.35 14.04
N LYS A 246 -23.20 -8.74 13.31
CA LYS A 246 -24.37 -9.44 13.83
C LYS A 246 -24.15 -10.94 13.70
N GLY A 247 -23.59 -11.54 14.73
CA GLY A 247 -23.17 -12.93 14.80
C GLY A 247 -21.81 -13.04 15.50
N LEU A 248 -21.20 -14.22 15.49
CA LEU A 248 -19.91 -14.45 16.15
C LEU A 248 -18.75 -14.63 15.15
N ILE A 249 -17.83 -13.67 15.16
CA ILE A 249 -16.49 -13.81 14.56
C ILE A 249 -15.55 -14.38 15.62
N SER A 250 -14.79 -15.41 15.25
CA SER A 250 -13.82 -16.04 16.16
C SER A 250 -12.37 -15.69 15.87
N HIS A 251 -12.02 -15.53 14.60
CA HIS A 251 -10.66 -15.19 14.16
C HIS A 251 -10.71 -14.11 13.09
N LEU A 252 -9.71 -13.23 13.13
CA LEU A 252 -9.40 -12.26 12.09
C LEU A 252 -8.05 -12.58 11.48
N TYR A 253 -7.96 -12.29 10.21
CA TYR A 253 -6.79 -12.50 9.36
C TYR A 253 -6.56 -11.15 8.68
N LEU A 254 -5.65 -10.38 9.23
CA LEU A 254 -5.36 -9.02 8.80
C LEU A 254 -4.26 -9.05 7.74
N PRO A 255 -4.46 -8.42 6.57
CA PRO A 255 -3.47 -8.44 5.50
C PRO A 255 -2.22 -7.64 5.87
N HIS A 256 -1.04 -8.25 5.74
CA HIS A 256 0.25 -7.56 5.86
C HIS A 256 1.03 -7.63 4.55
N CYS A 257 2.05 -6.77 4.47
CA CYS A 257 2.94 -6.71 3.34
C CYS A 257 4.42 -6.89 3.70
N GLU A 258 4.77 -7.11 4.97
CA GLU A 258 6.18 -7.36 5.34
C GLU A 258 6.70 -8.64 4.68
N ILE A 259 7.90 -8.55 4.13
CA ILE A 259 8.64 -9.70 3.62
C ILE A 259 9.32 -10.34 4.83
N LEU A 260 8.72 -11.43 5.31
CA LEU A 260 9.11 -12.08 6.56
C LEU A 260 10.62 -12.35 6.60
N SER A 261 11.27 -11.80 7.61
CA SER A 261 12.61 -12.18 8.08
C SER A 261 12.46 -12.89 9.42
N ASP A 262 13.47 -13.65 9.84
CA ASP A 262 13.45 -14.38 11.13
C ASP A 262 13.25 -13.46 12.36
N GLU A 263 13.31 -12.14 12.18
CA GLU A 263 13.19 -11.11 13.22
C GLU A 263 11.88 -10.27 13.16
N SER A 264 10.94 -10.56 12.24
CA SER A 264 9.73 -9.72 12.10
C SER A 264 8.74 -9.93 13.26
N GLN A 265 8.72 -9.01 14.24
CA GLN A 265 7.74 -8.96 15.32
C GLN A 265 6.51 -8.13 14.89
N GLN A 266 5.52 -8.78 14.30
CA GLN A 266 4.21 -8.16 14.05
C GLN A 266 3.31 -8.29 15.27
N SER A 267 2.51 -7.26 15.53
CA SER A 267 1.51 -7.25 16.61
C SER A 267 0.22 -6.59 16.12
N VAL A 268 -0.89 -6.84 16.79
CA VAL A 268 -2.18 -6.23 16.43
C VAL A 268 -2.63 -5.30 17.54
N ALA A 269 -2.94 -4.05 17.20
CA ALA A 269 -3.64 -3.13 18.07
C ALA A 269 -5.14 -3.41 18.00
N HIS A 270 -5.76 -3.53 19.17
CA HIS A 270 -7.21 -3.60 19.33
C HIS A 270 -7.65 -2.45 20.24
N PHE A 271 -8.41 -1.49 19.70
CA PHE A 271 -8.85 -0.32 20.46
C PHE A 271 -10.26 -0.56 20.97
N THR A 272 -10.49 -0.43 22.27
CA THR A 272 -11.83 -0.59 22.88
C THR A 272 -12.09 0.55 23.86
N ALA A 273 -13.16 1.32 23.62
CA ALA A 273 -13.71 2.31 24.57
C ALA A 273 -12.66 3.18 25.32
N GLY A 274 -11.59 3.61 24.63
CA GLY A 274 -10.52 4.46 25.18
C GLY A 274 -9.25 3.73 25.65
N ASN A 275 -9.19 2.41 25.56
CA ASN A 275 -8.00 1.59 25.83
C ASN A 275 -7.45 0.96 24.56
N VAL A 276 -6.16 0.65 24.57
CA VAL A 276 -5.47 -0.08 23.49
C VAL A 276 -4.93 -1.38 24.07
N GLU A 277 -5.35 -2.50 23.49
CA GLU A 277 -4.82 -3.82 23.77
C GLU A 277 -3.86 -4.22 22.64
N ILE A 278 -2.68 -4.73 22.99
CA ILE A 278 -1.73 -5.28 22.01
C ILE A 278 -1.89 -6.80 22.01
N ILE A 279 -2.47 -7.32 20.94
CA ILE A 279 -2.74 -8.74 20.74
C ILE A 279 -1.56 -9.37 20.00
N PRO A 280 -0.88 -10.38 20.58
CA PRO A 280 0.14 -11.13 19.86
C PRO A 280 -0.48 -12.01 18.77
N PRO A 281 0.19 -12.17 17.62
CA PRO A 281 -0.32 -13.02 16.55
C PRO A 281 -0.35 -14.49 16.97
N LEU A 282 -1.39 -15.23 16.59
CA LEU A 282 -1.39 -16.69 16.70
C LEU A 282 -0.48 -17.32 15.65
N ARG A 283 -0.48 -16.74 14.45
CA ARG A 283 0.33 -17.15 13.32
C ARG A 283 0.46 -15.98 12.35
N VAL A 284 1.62 -15.85 11.73
CA VAL A 284 1.86 -14.92 10.62
C VAL A 284 2.12 -15.78 9.37
N THR A 285 1.35 -15.56 8.31
CA THR A 285 1.56 -16.21 7.00
C THR A 285 2.38 -15.30 6.10
N THR A 286 2.52 -15.60 4.81
CA THR A 286 3.17 -14.69 3.86
C THR A 286 2.34 -13.45 3.55
N THR A 287 1.06 -13.42 3.91
CA THR A 287 0.09 -12.38 3.52
C THR A 287 -0.83 -11.93 4.65
N HIS A 288 -1.01 -12.72 5.72
CA HIS A 288 -1.98 -12.44 6.77
C HIS A 288 -1.43 -12.70 8.17
N VAL A 289 -1.77 -11.82 9.10
CA VAL A 289 -1.64 -12.03 10.55
C VAL A 289 -2.93 -12.57 11.10
N ILE A 290 -2.86 -13.73 11.74
CA ILE A 290 -4.03 -14.43 12.29
C ILE A 290 -4.10 -14.16 13.79
N ILE A 291 -5.24 -13.64 14.23
CA ILE A 291 -5.55 -13.44 15.65
C ILE A 291 -6.91 -14.03 16.01
N ARG A 292 -7.05 -14.39 17.28
CA ARG A 292 -8.35 -14.71 17.88
C ARG A 292 -8.90 -13.46 18.54
N ILE A 293 -10.17 -13.16 18.29
CA ILE A 293 -10.84 -12.00 18.89
C ILE A 293 -11.93 -12.44 19.86
N GLN A 294 -12.21 -11.58 20.83
CA GLN A 294 -13.30 -11.77 21.81
C GLN A 294 -14.27 -10.59 21.85
N ALA A 295 -13.85 -9.43 21.34
CA ALA A 295 -14.68 -8.25 21.17
C ALA A 295 -14.45 -7.67 19.77
N LEU A 296 -15.38 -6.84 19.32
CA LEU A 296 -15.38 -6.18 18.01
C LEU A 296 -15.15 -4.68 18.22
N SER A 297 -14.23 -4.10 17.45
CA SER A 297 -13.98 -2.67 17.40
C SER A 297 -12.92 -2.38 16.31
N LEU A 298 -11.96 -1.50 16.60
CA LEU A 298 -10.86 -1.15 15.72
C LEU A 298 -9.70 -2.14 15.83
N PHE A 299 -9.26 -2.67 14.69
CA PHE A 299 -8.11 -3.57 14.58
C PHE A 299 -7.11 -3.06 13.54
N GLY A 300 -5.83 -2.96 13.93
CA GLY A 300 -4.77 -2.49 13.04
C GLY A 300 -3.45 -3.20 13.30
N LEU A 301 -2.69 -3.47 12.24
CA LEU A 301 -1.36 -4.05 12.35
C LEU A 301 -0.35 -3.03 12.82
N LEU A 302 0.56 -3.48 13.68
CA LEU A 302 1.68 -2.71 14.19
C LEU A 302 3.00 -3.39 13.89
N ARG A 303 4.00 -2.56 13.64
CA ARG A 303 5.42 -2.93 13.52
C ARG A 303 6.29 -2.03 14.37
N ASN A 304 7.51 -2.46 14.63
CA ASN A 304 8.50 -1.65 15.32
C ASN A 304 8.99 -0.49 14.44
N LEU A 305 9.08 0.72 15.00
CA LEU A 305 9.63 1.93 14.35
C LEU A 305 11.05 1.75 13.79
N PHE A 306 11.84 0.86 14.38
CA PHE A 306 13.23 0.63 13.98
C PHE A 306 13.40 -0.51 12.96
N SER A 307 12.32 -1.16 12.51
CA SER A 307 12.43 -2.22 11.51
C SER A 307 12.64 -1.59 10.12
N ALA A 308 13.81 -1.84 9.55
CA ALA A 308 14.13 -1.54 8.15
C ALA A 308 13.75 -2.69 7.22
N ASN A 309 12.75 -3.50 7.59
CA ASN A 309 12.38 -4.68 6.83
C ASN A 309 11.72 -4.25 5.50
N PRO A 310 12.13 -4.87 4.38
CA PRO A 310 11.48 -4.62 3.11
C PRO A 310 10.03 -5.13 3.15
N ILE A 311 9.18 -4.44 2.43
CA ILE A 311 7.77 -4.78 2.25
C ILE A 311 7.48 -5.08 0.79
N SER A 312 6.49 -5.93 0.54
CA SER A 312 5.80 -6.00 -0.73
C SER A 312 5.08 -4.66 -0.93
N GLY A 313 5.57 -3.87 -1.87
CA GLY A 313 4.97 -2.60 -2.28
C GLY A 313 4.20 -2.71 -3.59
N GLN A 314 3.59 -1.61 -3.97
CA GLN A 314 2.92 -1.43 -5.26
C GLN A 314 3.18 -0.04 -5.83
N VAL A 315 3.35 0.02 -7.14
CA VAL A 315 3.41 1.24 -7.94
C VAL A 315 2.06 1.42 -8.65
N LEU A 316 1.31 2.46 -8.29
CA LEU A 316 0.03 2.79 -8.94
C LEU A 316 0.18 4.04 -9.81
N LEU A 317 -0.39 3.97 -11.00
CA LEU A 317 -0.28 5.02 -12.01
C LEU A 317 -1.64 5.65 -12.28
N PHE A 318 -1.71 6.97 -12.15
CA PHE A 318 -2.92 7.75 -12.41
C PHE A 318 -2.62 8.85 -13.42
N HIS A 319 -3.22 8.75 -14.59
CA HIS A 319 -3.09 9.75 -15.65
C HIS A 319 -4.16 10.82 -15.54
N LYS A 320 -3.74 12.08 -15.51
CA LYS A 320 -4.61 13.24 -15.46
C LYS A 320 -4.30 14.15 -16.64
N LYS A 321 -5.26 14.30 -17.54
CA LYS A 321 -5.15 15.30 -18.62
C LYS A 321 -5.28 16.70 -18.00
N LEU A 322 -4.25 17.54 -18.16
CA LEU A 322 -4.35 18.96 -17.81
C LEU A 322 -4.94 19.72 -19.00
N SER A 323 -5.36 20.96 -18.78
CA SER A 323 -6.15 21.71 -19.77
C SER A 323 -5.51 21.76 -21.17
N VAL A 324 -6.33 21.70 -22.22
CA VAL A 324 -5.89 21.74 -23.63
C VAL A 324 -4.99 22.95 -23.93
N ARG A 325 -5.15 24.06 -23.20
CA ARG A 325 -4.33 25.27 -23.34
C ARG A 325 -2.87 25.06 -22.97
N GLN A 326 -2.59 24.14 -22.05
CA GLN A 326 -1.24 23.87 -21.56
C GLN A 326 -0.54 22.74 -22.34
N ARG A 327 -1.27 21.99 -23.20
CA ARG A 327 -0.79 20.81 -23.94
C ARG A 327 0.06 19.85 -23.09
N MET A 328 -0.27 19.72 -21.82
CA MET A 328 0.42 18.83 -20.89
C MET A 328 -0.58 17.90 -20.25
N SER A 329 -0.12 16.71 -19.91
CA SER A 329 -0.77 15.79 -19.02
C SER A 329 0.16 15.49 -17.85
N LYS A 330 -0.43 15.01 -16.76
CA LYS A 330 0.29 14.63 -15.55
C LYS A 330 0.09 13.15 -15.30
N LEU A 331 1.17 12.42 -15.09
CA LEU A 331 1.16 11.06 -14.61
C LEU A 331 1.57 11.06 -13.14
N ASN A 332 0.61 10.75 -12.27
CA ASN A 332 0.82 10.60 -10.85
C ASN A 332 1.27 9.17 -10.56
N ILE A 333 2.40 9.03 -9.88
CA ILE A 333 2.96 7.76 -9.44
C ILE A 333 2.80 7.69 -7.92
N HIS A 334 2.11 6.67 -7.43
CA HIS A 334 1.97 6.39 -6.01
C HIS A 334 2.79 5.16 -5.65
N LEU A 335 3.70 5.31 -4.68
CA LEU A 335 4.34 4.20 -4.01
C LEU A 335 3.56 3.90 -2.74
N LEU A 336 2.96 2.72 -2.65
CA LEU A 336 2.14 2.32 -1.51
C LEU A 336 2.47 0.91 -1.03
N PRO A 337 2.23 0.58 0.24
CA PRO A 337 2.23 -0.80 0.72
C PRO A 337 1.21 -1.67 -0.03
N MET A 338 1.53 -2.95 -0.30
CA MET A 338 0.63 -3.84 -1.05
C MET A 338 -0.70 -4.16 -0.33
N ASN A 339 -0.76 -3.97 0.99
CA ASN A 339 -1.99 -4.14 1.77
C ASN A 339 -2.88 -2.88 1.80
N VAL A 340 -2.56 -1.85 1.00
CA VAL A 340 -3.48 -0.73 0.72
C VAL A 340 -4.39 -1.11 -0.45
N PRO A 341 -5.73 -1.11 -0.30
CA PRO A 341 -6.65 -1.45 -1.38
C PRO A 341 -6.61 -0.41 -2.52
N VAL A 342 -6.46 -0.86 -3.76
CA VAL A 342 -6.36 0.01 -4.95
C VAL A 342 -7.64 0.81 -5.17
N GLU A 343 -8.80 0.18 -4.92
CA GLU A 343 -10.11 0.78 -5.06
C GLU A 343 -10.29 2.00 -4.14
N GLU A 344 -9.70 1.98 -2.94
CA GLU A 344 -9.72 3.12 -2.02
C GLU A 344 -8.86 4.27 -2.54
N VAL A 345 -7.72 3.97 -3.16
CA VAL A 345 -6.88 4.99 -3.81
C VAL A 345 -7.61 5.60 -5.00
N MET A 346 -8.25 4.78 -5.84
CA MET A 346 -9.01 5.24 -7.02
C MET A 346 -10.13 6.22 -6.64
N LYS A 347 -10.88 5.92 -5.57
CA LYS A 347 -11.95 6.80 -5.08
C LYS A 347 -11.45 8.18 -4.65
N LYS A 348 -10.22 8.29 -4.16
CA LYS A 348 -9.61 9.57 -3.79
C LYS A 348 -9.09 10.38 -4.99
N HIS A 349 -9.00 9.76 -6.18
CA HIS A 349 -8.52 10.39 -7.41
C HIS A 349 -9.55 10.36 -8.55
N PRO A 350 -10.80 10.84 -8.36
CA PRO A 350 -11.86 10.71 -9.36
C PRO A 350 -11.59 11.50 -10.66
N SER A 351 -10.71 12.51 -10.60
CA SER A 351 -10.32 13.32 -11.75
C SER A 351 -9.18 12.72 -12.58
N SER A 352 -8.65 11.58 -12.16
CA SER A 352 -7.51 10.91 -12.80
C SER A 352 -7.92 9.51 -13.23
N LYS A 353 -7.38 9.06 -14.36
CA LYS A 353 -7.60 7.72 -14.87
C LYS A 353 -6.55 6.78 -14.31
N TYR A 354 -6.97 5.72 -13.62
CA TYR A 354 -6.08 4.63 -13.23
C TYR A 354 -5.60 3.85 -14.47
N ILE A 355 -4.29 3.59 -14.56
CA ILE A 355 -3.70 2.75 -15.61
C ILE A 355 -3.44 1.38 -15.01
N ASP A 356 -4.16 0.37 -15.50
CA ASP A 356 -3.94 -1.01 -15.09
C ASP A 356 -2.63 -1.54 -15.64
N THR A 357 -1.73 -1.94 -14.75
CA THR A 357 -0.41 -2.51 -15.06
C THR A 357 0.08 -3.33 -13.88
N SER A 358 1.11 -4.15 -14.09
CA SER A 358 1.70 -4.91 -12.98
C SER A 358 2.32 -3.96 -11.95
N SER A 359 1.74 -3.88 -10.75
CA SER A 359 2.13 -2.88 -9.76
C SER A 359 3.18 -3.37 -8.75
N LYS A 360 3.26 -4.69 -8.49
CA LYS A 360 4.09 -5.27 -7.43
C LYS A 360 5.57 -4.89 -7.52
N CYS A 361 6.13 -4.45 -6.40
CA CYS A 361 7.56 -4.15 -6.22
C CYS A 361 8.00 -4.48 -4.78
N GLN A 362 9.27 -4.28 -4.46
CA GLN A 362 9.78 -4.32 -3.09
C GLN A 362 10.19 -2.91 -2.68
N LEU A 363 9.68 -2.45 -1.54
CA LEU A 363 9.96 -1.12 -0.99
C LEU A 363 10.47 -1.25 0.44
N THR A 364 11.39 -0.39 0.85
CA THR A 364 11.92 -0.36 2.22
C THR A 364 11.60 1.01 2.81
N PRO A 365 10.81 1.08 3.90
CA PRO A 365 10.53 2.34 4.58
C PRO A 365 11.82 3.08 4.97
N GLY A 366 11.84 4.39 4.78
CA GLY A 366 12.99 5.26 5.07
C GLY A 366 14.08 5.27 3.98
N ARG A 367 13.97 4.46 2.91
CA ARG A 367 14.85 4.54 1.74
C ARG A 367 14.31 5.49 0.67
N LYS A 368 15.22 6.03 -0.14
CA LYS A 368 14.88 6.89 -1.28
C LYS A 368 14.61 6.09 -2.54
N TYR A 369 13.69 6.60 -3.34
CA TYR A 369 13.34 6.05 -4.64
C TYR A 369 13.20 7.18 -5.66
N ARG A 370 13.44 6.86 -6.93
CA ARG A 370 13.22 7.80 -8.05
C ARG A 370 12.59 7.09 -9.25
N PRO A 371 11.65 7.74 -9.97
CA PRO A 371 11.12 7.20 -11.22
C PRO A 371 12.19 7.13 -12.31
N SER A 372 12.18 6.05 -13.08
CA SER A 372 12.86 5.97 -14.38
C SER A 372 11.85 6.33 -15.45
N CYS A 373 11.85 7.57 -15.93
CA CYS A 373 10.82 8.08 -16.86
C CYS A 373 11.36 8.84 -18.07
N ASP A 374 12.59 8.58 -18.52
CA ASP A 374 13.18 9.25 -19.68
C ASP A 374 12.29 9.18 -20.93
N PRO A 375 12.13 10.29 -21.69
CA PRO A 375 12.82 11.59 -21.54
C PRO A 375 12.11 12.57 -20.58
N TYR A 376 11.11 12.15 -19.82
CA TYR A 376 10.35 12.99 -18.90
C TYR A 376 11.06 13.14 -17.55
N ILE A 377 10.71 14.21 -16.84
CA ILE A 377 11.26 14.53 -15.51
C ILE A 377 10.15 14.43 -14.47
N SER A 378 10.42 13.74 -13.36
CA SER A 378 9.53 13.65 -12.21
C SER A 378 9.74 14.82 -11.24
N GLN A 379 8.68 15.14 -10.48
CA GLN A 379 8.74 16.05 -9.34
C GLN A 379 8.12 15.35 -8.10
N PRO A 380 8.87 15.21 -6.99
CA PRO A 380 10.31 15.46 -6.88
C PRO A 380 11.14 14.48 -7.75
N GLU A 381 12.46 14.71 -7.84
CA GLU A 381 13.39 13.82 -8.54
C GLU A 381 13.52 12.48 -7.80
N ASP A 382 13.74 12.53 -6.49
CA ASP A 382 13.70 11.41 -5.56
C ASP A 382 12.85 11.74 -4.33
N GLU A 383 12.30 10.72 -3.67
CA GLU A 383 11.55 10.87 -2.42
C GLU A 383 11.79 9.68 -1.49
N THR A 384 11.74 9.93 -0.18
CA THR A 384 11.84 8.89 0.84
C THR A 384 10.50 8.16 0.95
N PHE A 385 10.51 6.84 0.78
CA PHE A 385 9.30 6.04 0.93
C PHE A 385 8.93 5.88 2.41
N GLU A 386 7.71 6.27 2.74
CA GLU A 386 7.08 6.03 4.04
C GLU A 386 5.78 5.24 3.82
N CYS A 387 5.42 4.39 4.78
CA CYS A 387 4.16 3.64 4.68
C CYS A 387 2.96 4.57 4.90
N ASP A 388 2.22 4.83 3.82
CA ASP A 388 0.95 5.57 3.85
C ASP A 388 -0.24 4.60 3.82
N TYR A 389 -1.11 4.69 4.83
CA TYR A 389 -2.36 3.92 4.95
C TYR A 389 -3.60 4.84 4.92
N GLY A 390 -3.44 6.05 4.37
CA GLY A 390 -4.50 7.04 4.24
C GLY A 390 -4.63 7.98 5.45
N PRO A 391 -5.64 8.86 5.45
CA PRO A 391 -6.83 8.80 4.59
C PRO A 391 -6.67 9.50 3.23
N ASN A 392 -5.55 10.22 3.05
CA ASN A 392 -5.26 10.97 1.84
C ASN A 392 -4.04 10.34 1.13
N TYR A 393 -4.28 9.66 0.02
CA TYR A 393 -3.21 9.07 -0.78
C TYR A 393 -2.63 10.12 -1.73
N HIS A 394 -1.56 10.81 -1.33
CA HIS A 394 -0.88 11.77 -2.19
C HIS A 394 0.06 11.05 -3.19
N PRO A 395 0.23 11.59 -4.41
CA PRO A 395 1.21 11.03 -5.34
C PRO A 395 2.61 11.21 -4.76
N THR A 396 3.42 10.16 -4.83
CA THR A 396 4.84 10.20 -4.45
C THR A 396 5.63 10.99 -5.49
N PHE A 397 5.30 10.81 -6.77
CA PHE A 397 5.90 11.55 -7.88
C PHE A 397 4.85 12.03 -8.87
N GLU A 398 5.10 13.19 -9.45
CA GLU A 398 4.33 13.75 -10.55
C GLU A 398 5.24 13.87 -11.79
N VAL A 399 4.90 13.18 -12.87
CA VAL A 399 5.62 13.25 -14.15
C VAL A 399 4.78 14.06 -15.14
N PHE A 400 5.37 15.11 -15.70
CA PHE A 400 4.71 15.90 -16.74
C PHE A 400 5.03 15.31 -18.10
N ILE A 401 3.97 14.96 -18.84
CA ILE A 401 4.06 14.29 -20.14
C ILE A 401 3.35 15.18 -21.15
N ASP A 402 3.88 15.26 -22.37
CA ASP A 402 3.19 15.90 -23.49
C ASP A 402 1.78 15.32 -23.65
N ILE A 403 0.79 16.16 -23.97
CA ILE A 403 -0.58 15.71 -24.24
C ILE A 403 -0.69 14.80 -25.47
N ASP A 404 0.25 14.95 -26.41
CA ASP A 404 0.29 14.18 -27.66
C ASP A 404 1.00 12.83 -27.49
N ALA A 405 1.61 12.56 -26.33
CA ALA A 405 2.25 11.29 -26.05
C ALA A 405 1.20 10.18 -25.87
N GLU A 406 1.28 9.14 -26.71
CA GLU A 406 0.41 7.96 -26.64
C GLU A 406 0.82 7.01 -25.50
N ASP A 407 2.13 6.94 -25.23
CA ASP A 407 2.73 6.09 -24.23
C ASP A 407 3.89 6.77 -23.49
N ALA A 408 4.30 6.15 -22.38
CA ALA A 408 5.51 6.49 -21.66
C ALA A 408 6.17 5.21 -21.13
N LYS A 409 7.51 5.21 -21.04
CA LYS A 409 8.24 4.12 -20.39
C LYS A 409 8.54 4.52 -18.94
N ILE A 410 7.94 3.82 -17.99
CA ILE A 410 8.03 4.13 -16.55
C ILE A 410 8.63 2.95 -15.81
N GLY A 411 9.60 3.23 -14.93
CA GLY A 411 10.24 2.31 -13.99
C GLY A 411 10.42 2.96 -12.62
N LEU A 412 10.95 2.22 -11.66
CA LEU A 412 11.34 2.72 -10.34
C LEU A 412 12.74 2.20 -9.98
N LEU A 413 13.57 3.12 -9.53
CA LEU A 413 14.94 2.87 -9.07
C LEU A 413 15.02 3.14 -7.57
N ASP A 414 15.85 2.38 -6.87
CA ASP A 414 16.24 2.66 -5.49
C ASP A 414 17.44 3.62 -5.40
N GLU A 415 17.87 3.90 -4.17
CA GLU A 415 19.03 4.75 -3.87
C GLU A 415 20.38 4.22 -4.40
N ASP A 416 20.46 2.92 -4.69
CA ASP A 416 21.63 2.25 -5.25
C ASP A 416 21.55 2.14 -6.80
N GLU A 417 20.59 2.84 -7.42
CA GLU A 417 20.33 2.82 -8.87
C GLU A 417 19.90 1.45 -9.41
N GLN A 418 19.35 0.59 -8.54
CA GLN A 418 18.83 -0.72 -8.93
C GLN A 418 17.33 -0.64 -9.29
N GLU A 419 16.96 -1.35 -10.34
CA GLU A 419 15.57 -1.46 -10.79
C GLU A 419 14.72 -2.31 -9.83
N VAL A 420 14.05 -1.67 -8.89
CA VAL A 420 13.07 -2.32 -7.99
C VAL A 420 11.71 -2.53 -8.67
N TRP A 421 11.42 -1.77 -9.72
CA TRP A 421 10.28 -1.98 -10.60
C TRP A 421 10.71 -1.69 -12.05
N LYS A 422 10.92 -2.77 -12.82
CA LYS A 422 11.50 -2.69 -14.17
C LYS A 422 10.76 -1.72 -15.09
N PRO A 423 11.48 -0.85 -15.83
CA PRO A 423 10.91 0.07 -16.80
C PRO A 423 10.04 -0.65 -17.84
N ARG A 424 8.80 -0.20 -18.02
CA ARG A 424 7.85 -0.77 -18.97
C ARG A 424 7.02 0.29 -19.66
N LEU A 425 6.51 -0.05 -20.85
CA LEU A 425 5.63 0.81 -21.62
C LEU A 425 4.24 0.87 -20.98
N VAL A 426 3.73 2.08 -20.77
CA VAL A 426 2.37 2.35 -20.28
C VAL A 426 1.65 3.24 -21.27
N PHE A 427 0.44 2.84 -21.68
CA PHE A 427 -0.38 3.62 -22.60
C PHE A 427 -1.16 4.69 -21.84
N LEU A 428 -0.97 5.95 -22.23
CA LEU A 428 -1.57 7.13 -21.60
C LEU A 428 -2.94 7.45 -22.21
N THR A 429 -3.11 7.07 -23.46
CA THR A 429 -4.39 7.07 -24.15
C THR A 429 -4.98 5.67 -24.10
N ASP A 430 -6.17 5.54 -23.49
CA ASP A 430 -7.07 4.52 -24.04
C ASP A 430 -7.53 5.07 -25.38
N ILE A 431 -7.59 4.21 -26.41
CA ILE A 431 -8.57 4.39 -27.48
C ILE A 431 -9.87 4.71 -26.75
N SER A 432 -10.35 5.95 -26.87
CA SER A 432 -11.36 6.50 -25.99
C SER A 432 -12.47 5.46 -25.83
N THR A 433 -12.84 5.09 -24.60
CA THR A 433 -13.96 4.16 -24.38
C THR A 433 -15.24 4.71 -25.02
N GLN A 434 -15.28 6.03 -25.28
CA GLN A 434 -16.27 6.70 -26.11
C GLN A 434 -16.08 6.46 -27.61
N GLU A 435 -14.86 6.44 -28.15
CA GLU A 435 -14.58 6.09 -29.56
C GLU A 435 -14.82 4.60 -29.83
N VAL A 436 -14.34 3.70 -28.98
CA VAL A 436 -14.65 2.26 -29.09
C VAL A 436 -16.15 2.03 -28.93
N LYS A 437 -16.81 2.67 -27.96
CA LYS A 437 -18.26 2.55 -27.80
C LYS A 437 -19.02 3.16 -28.99
N LEU A 438 -18.60 4.30 -29.53
CA LEU A 438 -19.21 4.91 -30.71
C LEU A 438 -19.00 4.06 -31.96
N GLN A 439 -17.85 3.39 -32.07
CA GLN A 439 -17.51 2.50 -33.17
C GLN A 439 -18.26 1.18 -33.07
N THR A 440 -18.31 0.56 -31.90
CA THR A 440 -19.13 -0.63 -31.62
C THR A 440 -20.62 -0.33 -31.76
N GLU A 441 -21.11 0.83 -31.31
CA GLU A 441 -22.50 1.25 -31.53
C GLU A 441 -22.80 1.56 -33.01
N ALA A 442 -21.82 2.04 -33.77
CA ALA A 442 -21.93 2.22 -35.21
C ALA A 442 -21.94 0.87 -35.95
N GLU A 443 -21.09 -0.08 -35.55
CA GLU A 443 -21.06 -1.46 -36.06
C GLU A 443 -22.37 -2.19 -35.78
N TRP A 444 -22.92 -2.08 -34.57
CA TRP A 444 -24.21 -2.68 -34.22
C TRP A 444 -25.37 -2.06 -34.98
N ALA A 445 -25.36 -0.73 -35.17
CA ALA A 445 -26.37 -0.07 -35.99
C ALA A 445 -26.25 -0.45 -37.47
N ALA A 446 -25.02 -0.55 -37.99
CA ALA A 446 -24.75 -1.00 -39.35
C ALA A 446 -25.20 -2.46 -39.56
N PHE A 447 -24.91 -3.36 -38.61
CA PHE A 447 -25.37 -4.74 -38.65
C PHE A 447 -26.90 -4.84 -38.83
N VAL A 448 -27.67 -4.03 -38.11
CA VAL A 448 -29.13 -3.99 -38.22
C VAL A 448 -29.59 -3.52 -39.60
N ASP A 449 -28.87 -2.57 -40.18
CA ASP A 449 -29.17 -2.06 -41.52
C ASP A 449 -28.77 -3.07 -42.62
N ASP A 450 -27.58 -3.66 -42.51
CA ASP A 450 -26.99 -4.58 -43.50
C ASP A 450 -27.74 -5.92 -43.56
N HIS A 451 -28.27 -6.39 -42.42
CA HIS A 451 -28.99 -7.68 -42.33
C HIS A 451 -30.51 -7.51 -42.35
N ARG A 452 -31.01 -6.36 -42.82
CA ARG A 452 -32.44 -6.02 -42.78
C ARG A 452 -33.34 -7.11 -43.38
N GLU A 453 -32.97 -7.67 -44.54
CA GLU A 453 -33.78 -8.67 -45.23
C GLU A 453 -33.85 -10.00 -44.46
N GLN A 454 -32.70 -10.46 -43.96
CA GLN A 454 -32.57 -11.69 -43.19
C GLN A 454 -33.32 -11.58 -41.87
N LEU A 455 -33.25 -10.42 -41.22
CA LEU A 455 -33.98 -10.15 -39.97
C LEU A 455 -35.49 -10.06 -40.20
N ILE A 456 -35.96 -9.46 -41.30
CA ILE A 456 -37.40 -9.45 -41.64
C ILE A 456 -37.93 -10.86 -41.89
N GLN A 457 -37.14 -11.73 -42.51
CA GLN A 457 -37.57 -13.08 -42.86
C GLN A 457 -37.50 -14.07 -41.69
N ARG A 458 -36.48 -13.95 -40.82
CA ARG A 458 -36.13 -14.99 -39.84
C ARG A 458 -36.57 -14.66 -38.40
N VAL A 459 -36.83 -13.39 -38.08
CA VAL A 459 -37.29 -13.00 -36.74
C VAL A 459 -38.80 -13.25 -36.63
N SER A 460 -39.19 -14.29 -35.89
CA SER A 460 -40.60 -14.64 -35.65
C SER A 460 -41.17 -14.03 -34.37
N SER A 461 -40.35 -13.82 -33.33
CA SER A 461 -40.77 -13.28 -32.03
C SER A 461 -40.75 -11.74 -31.96
N VAL A 462 -41.35 -11.06 -32.95
CA VAL A 462 -41.32 -9.59 -33.05
C VAL A 462 -41.94 -8.90 -31.83
N MET A 463 -42.99 -9.47 -31.24
CA MET A 463 -43.66 -8.88 -30.07
C MET A 463 -42.78 -8.83 -28.82
N GLU A 464 -41.93 -9.84 -28.58
CA GLU A 464 -41.04 -9.83 -27.41
C GLU A 464 -39.98 -8.73 -27.51
N ILE A 465 -39.52 -8.44 -28.73
CA ILE A 465 -38.57 -7.36 -28.99
C ILE A 465 -39.27 -6.01 -28.79
N LEU A 466 -40.50 -5.89 -29.31
CA LEU A 466 -41.31 -4.69 -29.20
C LEU A 466 -41.63 -4.35 -27.73
N ASP A 467 -41.97 -5.34 -26.90
CA ASP A 467 -42.21 -5.18 -25.46
C ASP A 467 -40.97 -4.65 -24.73
N CYS A 468 -39.77 -5.12 -25.12
CA CYS A 468 -38.52 -4.65 -24.52
C CYS A 468 -38.23 -3.19 -24.88
N LEU A 469 -38.46 -2.81 -26.14
CA LEU A 469 -38.30 -1.42 -26.61
C LEU A 469 -39.31 -0.47 -25.96
N GLU A 470 -40.56 -0.90 -25.75
CA GLU A 470 -41.58 -0.10 -25.05
C GLU A 470 -41.24 0.07 -23.57
N LYS A 471 -40.82 -1.00 -22.89
CA LYS A 471 -40.41 -0.97 -21.49
C LYS A 471 -39.26 0.02 -21.24
N GLN A 472 -38.34 0.13 -22.20
CA GLN A 472 -37.23 1.09 -22.16
C GLN A 472 -37.61 2.49 -22.65
N LYS A 473 -38.89 2.73 -23.00
CA LYS A 473 -39.42 4.01 -23.52
C LYS A 473 -38.75 4.48 -24.81
N MET A 474 -38.22 3.55 -25.60
CA MET A 474 -37.56 3.85 -26.89
C MET A 474 -38.55 3.98 -28.05
N ILE A 475 -39.79 3.51 -27.85
CA ILE A 475 -40.89 3.61 -28.81
C ILE A 475 -42.13 4.18 -28.12
N SER A 476 -42.96 4.91 -28.88
CA SER A 476 -44.21 5.45 -28.37
C SER A 476 -45.29 4.37 -28.30
N LYS A 477 -46.24 4.55 -27.39
CA LYS A 477 -47.39 3.65 -27.25
C LYS A 477 -48.22 3.55 -28.54
N GLU A 478 -48.33 4.64 -29.28
CA GLU A 478 -49.01 4.67 -30.58
C GLU A 478 -48.30 3.78 -31.63
N MET A 479 -46.96 3.86 -31.71
CA MET A 479 -46.18 3.01 -32.60
C MET A 479 -46.24 1.53 -32.19
N TYR A 480 -46.21 1.26 -30.88
CA TYR A 480 -46.35 -0.08 -30.33
C TYR A 480 -47.70 -0.71 -30.71
N ASP A 481 -48.81 0.01 -30.45
CA ASP A 481 -50.17 -0.48 -30.73
C ASP A 481 -50.39 -0.73 -32.23
N ASN A 482 -49.83 0.13 -33.10
CA ASN A 482 -49.88 -0.03 -34.56
C ASN A 482 -49.15 -1.29 -35.05
N ILE A 483 -47.97 -1.59 -34.49
CA ILE A 483 -47.20 -2.79 -34.88
C ILE A 483 -47.87 -4.06 -34.33
N LYS A 484 -48.43 -4.00 -33.12
CA LYS A 484 -49.10 -5.13 -32.46
C LYS A 484 -50.28 -5.68 -33.25
N VAL A 485 -51.07 -4.82 -33.88
CA VAL A 485 -52.24 -5.23 -34.68
C VAL A 485 -51.88 -5.69 -36.10
N THR A 486 -50.66 -5.41 -36.55
CA THR A 486 -50.18 -5.78 -37.89
C THR A 486 -49.92 -7.29 -37.99
N LYS A 487 -50.30 -7.93 -39.09
CA LYS A 487 -50.01 -9.34 -39.39
C LYS A 487 -49.73 -9.47 -40.89
N PRO A 488 -48.86 -10.40 -41.33
CA PRO A 488 -48.11 -11.43 -40.58
C PRO A 488 -46.84 -10.89 -39.88
N PRO A 489 -46.08 -11.71 -39.10
CA PRO A 489 -44.89 -11.26 -38.35
C PRO A 489 -43.81 -10.57 -39.19
N GLN A 490 -43.68 -10.93 -40.47
CA GLN A 490 -42.76 -10.27 -41.40
C GLN A 490 -43.18 -8.81 -41.64
N GLU A 491 -44.48 -8.54 -41.70
CA GLU A 491 -45.02 -7.18 -41.85
C GLU A 491 -44.90 -6.39 -40.54
N GLN A 492 -45.03 -7.05 -39.38
CA GLN A 492 -44.71 -6.44 -38.09
C GLN A 492 -43.25 -6.01 -38.03
N MET A 493 -42.34 -6.86 -38.52
CA MET A 493 -40.91 -6.57 -38.55
C MET A 493 -40.58 -5.42 -39.50
N ARG A 494 -41.23 -5.33 -40.68
CA ARG A 494 -41.11 -4.18 -41.58
C ARG A 494 -41.55 -2.87 -40.93
N MET A 495 -42.67 -2.89 -40.21
CA MET A 495 -43.16 -1.73 -39.47
C MET A 495 -42.22 -1.35 -38.31
N LEU A 496 -41.64 -2.33 -37.62
CA LEU A 496 -40.62 -2.09 -36.60
C LEU A 496 -39.37 -1.41 -37.21
N TYR A 497 -38.92 -1.81 -38.39
CA TYR A 497 -37.80 -1.14 -39.08
C TYR A 497 -38.06 0.34 -39.38
N ASN A 498 -39.31 0.74 -39.66
CA ASN A 498 -39.65 2.15 -39.82
C ASN A 498 -39.45 2.93 -38.51
N VAL A 499 -39.73 2.29 -37.37
CA VAL A 499 -39.48 2.85 -36.03
C VAL A 499 -37.99 2.86 -35.70
N LEU A 500 -37.23 1.84 -36.08
CA LEU A 500 -35.77 1.82 -35.92
C LEU A 500 -35.09 2.93 -36.73
N HIS A 501 -35.62 3.24 -37.92
CA HIS A 501 -35.12 4.31 -38.76
C HIS A 501 -35.42 5.69 -38.17
N SER A 502 -36.64 5.92 -37.68
CA SER A 502 -37.03 7.20 -37.05
C SER A 502 -36.41 7.42 -35.68
N GLY A 503 -36.16 6.35 -34.92
CA GLY A 503 -35.48 6.36 -33.62
C GLY A 503 -33.96 6.55 -33.68
N GLY A 504 -33.36 6.45 -34.88
CA GLY A 504 -31.94 6.68 -35.10
C GLY A 504 -31.02 5.62 -34.45
N ARG A 505 -29.72 5.94 -34.38
CA ARG A 505 -28.66 5.00 -33.96
C ARG A 505 -28.93 4.34 -32.60
N ALA A 506 -29.42 5.10 -31.63
CA ALA A 506 -29.65 4.62 -30.27
C ALA A 506 -30.68 3.47 -30.22
N VAL A 507 -31.76 3.60 -31.00
CA VAL A 507 -32.82 2.58 -31.04
C VAL A 507 -32.36 1.34 -31.81
N LYS A 508 -31.55 1.50 -32.86
CA LYS A 508 -30.94 0.38 -33.60
C LYS A 508 -29.98 -0.43 -32.73
N VAL A 509 -29.11 0.25 -31.98
CA VAL A 509 -28.18 -0.38 -31.03
C VAL A 509 -28.93 -1.21 -30.00
N GLU A 510 -30.00 -0.66 -29.44
CA GLU A 510 -30.77 -1.36 -28.41
C GLU A 510 -31.54 -2.55 -28.99
N PHE A 511 -32.10 -2.39 -30.20
CA PHE A 511 -32.68 -3.49 -30.95
C PHE A 511 -31.67 -4.64 -31.20
N TYR A 512 -30.43 -4.33 -31.61
CA TYR A 512 -29.37 -5.33 -31.76
C TYR A 512 -29.07 -6.07 -30.45
N LYS A 513 -28.98 -5.37 -29.31
CA LYS A 513 -28.75 -6.00 -28.01
C LYS A 513 -29.89 -6.93 -27.60
N ILE A 514 -31.13 -6.51 -27.82
CA ILE A 514 -32.31 -7.32 -27.54
C ILE A 514 -32.30 -8.57 -28.43
N LEU A 515 -31.95 -8.41 -29.71
CA LEU A 515 -31.82 -9.51 -30.67
C LEU A 515 -30.73 -10.49 -30.25
N LYS A 516 -29.54 -10.01 -29.86
CA LYS A 516 -28.44 -10.86 -29.37
C LYS A 516 -28.82 -11.63 -28.11
N LYS A 517 -29.61 -11.03 -27.21
CA LYS A 517 -30.09 -11.68 -25.98
C LYS A 517 -31.17 -12.73 -26.25
N LYS A 518 -32.06 -12.48 -27.21
CA LYS A 518 -33.26 -13.30 -27.45
C LYS A 518 -33.09 -14.34 -28.54
N GLN A 519 -32.24 -14.04 -29.53
CA GLN A 519 -32.00 -14.82 -30.73
C GLN A 519 -30.50 -14.88 -31.05
N GLN A 520 -29.69 -15.18 -30.02
CA GLN A 520 -28.23 -15.21 -30.11
C GLN A 520 -27.73 -16.04 -31.30
N LEU A 521 -28.28 -17.24 -31.51
CA LEU A 521 -27.88 -18.12 -32.62
C LEU A 521 -28.06 -17.49 -34.01
N LEU A 522 -29.10 -16.67 -34.20
CA LEU A 522 -29.33 -15.96 -35.46
C LEU A 522 -28.31 -14.83 -35.65
N VAL A 523 -27.97 -14.11 -34.57
CA VAL A 523 -26.99 -13.03 -34.61
C VAL A 523 -25.60 -13.58 -34.89
N ASP A 524 -25.19 -14.63 -34.19
CA ASP A 524 -23.88 -15.26 -34.36
C ASP A 524 -23.71 -15.83 -35.78
N GLU A 525 -24.78 -16.38 -36.39
CA GLU A 525 -24.78 -16.86 -37.79
C GLU A 525 -24.62 -15.72 -38.80
N LEU A 526 -25.31 -14.58 -38.59
CA LEU A 526 -25.22 -13.42 -39.47
C LEU A 526 -23.89 -12.66 -39.30
N GLU A 527 -23.31 -12.65 -38.10
CA GLU A 527 -21.99 -12.07 -37.81
C GLU A 527 -20.85 -12.87 -38.43
N ALA A 528 -20.96 -14.20 -38.48
CA ALA A 528 -19.94 -15.08 -39.06
C ALA A 528 -19.84 -14.98 -40.60
N GLY A 529 -20.78 -14.30 -41.26
CA GLY A 529 -20.88 -14.21 -42.71
C GLY A 529 -21.25 -15.55 -43.37
N PRO A 530 -21.45 -15.59 -44.69
CA PRO A 530 -21.73 -16.83 -45.39
C PRO A 530 -20.51 -17.75 -45.26
N SER A 531 -20.67 -18.84 -44.50
CA SER A 531 -19.74 -19.97 -44.54
C SER A 531 -19.59 -20.39 -46.01
N GLN A 532 -18.36 -20.38 -46.54
CA GLN A 532 -18.06 -20.91 -47.86
C GLN A 532 -18.63 -22.33 -47.95
N ALA A 533 -19.67 -22.48 -48.75
CA ALA A 533 -20.18 -23.75 -49.25
C ALA A 533 -19.58 -24.01 -50.64
#